data_AF-A0AAE4D2N7-F1
#
_entry.id   AF-A0AAE4D2N7-F1
#
_cell.length_a   1.000
_cell.length_b   1.000
_cell.length_c   1.000
_cell.angle_alpha   90.00
_cell.angle_beta   90.00
_cell.angle_gamma   90.00
#
_symmetry.space_group_name_H-M   'P 1'
#
loop_
_entity.id
_entity.type
_entity.pdbx_description
1 polymer ?
#
loop_
_entity_poly.entity_id
_entity_poly.type
_entity_poly.pdbx_seq_one_letter_code
_entity_poly.pdbx_strand_id
1 'polypeptide(L)'
;MAATDWAPSPDYVAALMHTRTRGRDSIAATAARELGRFTANTRPTLTQVQRLIELAAGEVASHFPGRSPCTPDLEIAAGAAVAYRAAQLVEASLAPERTNYLGSAHEAYRTLADDAIRALSAAVIAGCPLDAGGS
;
A
#
# COMPACT_ATOMS: atom_id res chain seq x y z
N MET A 1 10.70 11.94 -0.08
CA MET A 1 11.25 10.93 -1.01
C MET A 1 10.36 10.90 -2.23
N ALA A 2 10.93 10.84 -3.44
CA ALA A 2 10.13 10.59 -4.64
C ALA A 2 9.53 9.18 -4.55
N ALA A 3 8.31 9.00 -5.04
CA ALA A 3 7.73 7.67 -5.18
C ALA A 3 8.62 6.84 -6.12
N THR A 4 8.90 5.58 -5.76
CA THR A 4 9.62 4.66 -6.63
C THR A 4 8.78 4.36 -7.87
N ASP A 5 9.43 4.08 -9.02
CA ASP A 5 8.73 3.88 -10.29
C ASP A 5 7.75 2.69 -10.27
N TRP A 6 7.97 1.74 -9.34
CA TRP A 6 7.13 0.58 -9.10
C TRP A 6 6.06 0.80 -8.00
N ALA A 7 5.94 2.00 -7.42
CA ALA A 7 4.91 2.29 -6.44
C ALA A 7 3.50 2.24 -7.09
N PRO A 8 2.51 1.60 -6.44
CA PRO A 8 1.17 1.44 -6.99
C PRO A 8 0.43 2.79 -7.03
N SER A 9 -0.55 2.89 -7.92
CA SER A 9 -1.45 4.04 -7.94
C SER A 9 -2.44 4.00 -6.76
N PRO A 10 -2.98 5.15 -6.33
CA PRO A 10 -4.06 5.17 -5.35
C PRO A 10 -5.30 4.38 -5.78
N ASP A 11 -5.59 4.29 -7.07
CA ASP A 11 -6.71 3.51 -7.60
C ASP A 11 -6.48 2.01 -7.43
N TYR A 12 -5.23 1.54 -7.53
CA TYR A 12 -4.90 0.14 -7.25
C TYR A 12 -5.13 -0.20 -5.77
N VAL A 13 -4.74 0.69 -4.84
CA VAL A 13 -5.05 0.53 -3.41
C VAL A 13 -6.56 0.61 -3.15
N ALA A 14 -7.28 1.49 -3.84
CA ALA A 14 -8.73 1.60 -3.73
C ALA A 14 -9.44 0.33 -4.18
N ALA A 15 -8.92 -0.37 -5.20
CA ALA A 15 -9.43 -1.66 -5.65
C ALA A 15 -9.25 -2.75 -4.59
N LEU A 16 -8.21 -2.69 -3.75
CA LEU A 16 -8.07 -3.61 -2.62
C LEU A 16 -9.04 -3.30 -1.47
N MET A 17 -9.51 -2.05 -1.38
CA MET A 17 -10.25 -1.50 -0.24
C MET A 17 -11.64 -0.96 -0.63
N HIS A 18 -12.41 -1.72 -1.41
CA HIS A 18 -13.68 -1.25 -1.99
C HIS A 18 -14.61 -0.54 -0.99
N THR A 19 -14.75 -1.07 0.22
CA THR A 19 -15.65 -0.53 1.28
C THR A 19 -15.20 0.82 1.85
N ARG A 20 -13.96 1.25 1.59
CA ARG A 20 -13.35 2.47 2.13
C ARG A 20 -13.33 3.65 1.17
N THR A 21 -13.94 3.50 -0.01
CA THR A 21 -14.05 4.55 -1.04
C THR A 21 -15.36 5.37 -0.92
N ARG A 22 -15.91 5.50 0.29
CA ARG A 22 -17.20 6.19 0.54
C ARG A 22 -17.00 7.71 0.65
N GLY A 23 -17.89 8.48 0.04
CA GLY A 23 -17.86 9.95 0.06
C GLY A 23 -18.24 10.57 1.41
N ARG A 24 -17.85 11.84 1.60
CA ARG A 24 -18.08 12.66 2.81
C ARG A 24 -19.56 12.86 3.16
N ASP A 25 -20.48 12.82 2.19
CA ASP A 25 -21.93 13.05 2.38
C ASP A 25 -22.68 11.82 2.93
N SER A 26 -21.97 10.88 3.54
CA SER A 26 -22.51 9.66 4.11
C SER A 26 -23.11 9.91 5.50
N ILE A 27 -24.26 10.59 5.53
CA ILE A 27 -25.12 10.65 6.72
C ILE A 27 -25.90 9.32 6.79
N ALA A 28 -26.06 8.79 8.01
CA ALA A 28 -26.56 7.45 8.36
C ALA A 28 -27.89 6.98 7.72
N ALA A 29 -28.60 7.83 6.97
CA ALA A 29 -29.86 7.52 6.31
C ALA A 29 -29.74 7.11 4.83
N THR A 30 -28.59 7.29 4.19
CA THR A 30 -28.41 6.98 2.76
C THR A 30 -27.15 6.13 2.56
N ALA A 31 -27.29 4.96 1.94
CA ALA A 31 -26.13 4.12 1.61
C ALA A 31 -25.15 4.93 0.75
N ALA A 32 -23.96 5.18 1.30
CA ALA A 32 -22.94 5.95 0.61
C ALA A 32 -22.59 5.27 -0.71
N ARG A 33 -22.73 5.99 -1.82
CA ARG A 33 -22.30 5.48 -3.13
C ARG A 33 -20.80 5.19 -3.06
N GLU A 34 -20.43 3.94 -3.32
CA GLU A 34 -19.03 3.55 -3.46
C GLU A 34 -18.45 4.30 -4.66
N LEU A 35 -17.40 5.09 -4.43
CA LEU A 35 -16.76 5.85 -5.49
C LEU A 35 -15.76 5.00 -6.28
N GLY A 36 -15.31 3.88 -5.70
CA GLY A 36 -14.31 2.99 -6.30
C GLY A 36 -12.90 3.60 -6.37
N ARG A 37 -12.72 4.82 -5.86
CA ARG A 37 -11.45 5.56 -5.86
C ARG A 37 -11.36 6.50 -4.66
N PHE A 38 -10.15 6.87 -4.27
CA PHE A 38 -9.92 7.93 -3.29
C PHE A 38 -10.07 9.31 -3.97
N THR A 39 -10.67 10.26 -3.28
CA THR A 39 -10.86 11.63 -3.78
C THR A 39 -10.49 12.64 -2.69
N ALA A 40 -10.52 13.94 -3.00
CA ALA A 40 -10.40 14.97 -1.96
C ALA A 40 -11.51 14.89 -0.88
N ASN A 41 -12.61 14.20 -1.19
CA ASN A 41 -13.80 14.09 -0.35
C ASN A 41 -13.99 12.70 0.28
N THR A 42 -13.08 11.74 0.07
CA THR A 42 -13.11 10.47 0.82
C THR A 42 -12.42 10.62 2.18
N ARG A 43 -12.62 9.64 3.07
CA ARG A 43 -11.82 9.47 4.28
C ARG A 43 -11.17 8.08 4.24
N PRO A 44 -9.84 7.98 4.09
CA PRO A 44 -8.85 9.06 3.88
C PRO A 44 -8.98 9.76 2.52
N THR A 45 -8.41 10.95 2.39
CA THR A 45 -8.36 11.69 1.12
C THR A 45 -7.33 11.10 0.16
N LEU A 46 -7.45 11.40 -1.14
CA LEU A 46 -6.47 11.00 -2.16
C LEU A 46 -5.03 11.37 -1.77
N THR A 47 -4.81 12.60 -1.33
CA THR A 47 -3.48 13.07 -0.91
C THR A 47 -2.95 12.31 0.30
N GLN A 48 -3.82 11.99 1.27
CA GLN A 48 -3.43 11.18 2.42
C GLN A 48 -3.01 9.77 1.98
N VAL A 49 -3.76 9.14 1.08
CA VAL A 49 -3.42 7.81 0.55
C VAL A 49 -2.11 7.84 -0.22
N GLN A 50 -1.86 8.87 -1.04
CA GLN A 50 -0.58 9.04 -1.73
C GLN A 50 0.60 9.08 -0.75
N ARG A 51 0.46 9.80 0.38
CA ARG A 51 1.50 9.83 1.42
C ARG A 51 1.69 8.47 2.10
N LEU A 52 0.62 7.70 2.30
CA LEU A 52 0.72 6.36 2.85
C LEU A 52 1.37 5.38 1.87
N ILE A 53 1.14 5.54 0.57
CA ILE A 53 1.82 4.77 -0.49
C ILE A 53 3.32 5.11 -0.51
N GLU A 54 3.69 6.39 -0.44
CA GLU A 54 5.10 6.82 -0.35
C GLU A 54 5.80 6.21 0.87
N LEU A 55 5.13 6.21 2.03
CA LEU A 55 5.66 5.61 3.25
C LEU A 55 5.83 4.09 3.09
N ALA A 56 4.80 3.40 2.59
CA ALA A 56 4.83 1.97 2.34
C ALA A 56 5.92 1.57 1.33
N ALA A 57 6.13 2.36 0.27
CA ALA A 57 7.19 2.14 -0.71
C ALA A 57 8.58 2.23 -0.07
N GLY A 58 8.80 3.23 0.81
CA GLY A 58 10.05 3.34 1.57
C GLY A 58 10.30 2.17 2.52
N GLU A 59 9.25 1.71 3.22
CA GLU A 59 9.34 0.53 4.08
C GLU A 59 9.68 -0.73 3.27
N VAL A 60 8.99 -0.98 2.15
CA VAL A 60 9.26 -2.13 1.27
C VAL A 60 10.69 -2.07 0.71
N ALA A 61 11.12 -0.91 0.21
CA ALA A 61 12.47 -0.73 -0.34
C ALA A 61 13.58 -1.01 0.70
N SER A 62 13.32 -0.75 1.98
CA SER A 62 14.28 -1.01 3.06
C SER A 62 14.64 -2.51 3.23
N HIS A 63 13.81 -3.42 2.70
CA HIS A 63 14.06 -4.87 2.77
C HIS A 63 15.07 -5.39 1.73
N PHE A 64 15.48 -4.56 0.77
CA PHE A 64 16.48 -4.93 -0.24
C PHE A 64 17.43 -3.74 -0.49
N PRO A 65 18.25 -3.38 0.52
CA PRO A 65 19.02 -2.14 0.51
C PRO A 65 20.02 -2.08 -0.65
N GLY A 66 20.07 -0.92 -1.31
CA GLY A 66 20.98 -0.67 -2.43
C GLY A 66 20.62 -1.46 -3.69
N ARG A 67 19.39 -1.98 -3.78
CA ARG A 67 18.88 -2.70 -4.93
C ARG A 67 17.49 -2.19 -5.27
N SER A 68 17.12 -2.31 -6.53
CA SER A 68 15.76 -2.10 -7.02
C SER A 68 15.27 -3.34 -7.77
N PRO A 69 13.95 -3.60 -7.80
CA PRO A 69 13.38 -4.58 -8.72
C PRO A 69 13.87 -4.30 -10.15
N CYS A 70 14.48 -5.30 -10.77
CA CYS A 70 15.21 -5.16 -12.03
C CYS A 70 14.49 -5.80 -13.23
N THR A 71 13.33 -6.44 -12.98
CA THR A 71 12.49 -7.03 -14.01
C THR A 71 11.05 -6.57 -13.82
N PRO A 72 10.24 -6.51 -14.89
CA PRO A 72 8.83 -6.10 -14.80
C PRO A 72 8.02 -6.95 -13.82
N ASP A 73 8.28 -8.26 -13.73
CA ASP A 73 7.57 -9.14 -12.80
C ASP A 73 7.89 -8.80 -11.34
N LEU A 74 9.14 -8.43 -11.05
CA LEU A 74 9.55 -7.99 -9.72
C LEU A 74 9.03 -6.59 -9.39
N GLU A 75 8.93 -5.70 -10.38
CA GLU A 75 8.28 -4.39 -10.22
C GLU A 75 6.79 -4.55 -9.89
N ILE A 76 6.08 -5.45 -10.59
CA ILE A 76 4.67 -5.77 -10.30
C ILE A 76 4.53 -6.34 -8.88
N ALA A 77 5.41 -7.28 -8.50
CA ALA A 77 5.42 -7.86 -7.16
C ALA A 77 5.71 -6.81 -6.08
N ALA A 78 6.63 -5.87 -6.34
CA ALA A 78 6.91 -4.74 -5.46
C ALA A 78 5.72 -3.80 -5.32
N GLY A 79 5.06 -3.48 -6.43
CA GLY A 79 3.82 -2.70 -6.43
C GLY A 79 2.72 -3.35 -5.60
N ALA A 80 2.54 -4.68 -5.70
CA ALA A 80 1.57 -5.43 -4.90
C ALA A 80 1.91 -5.40 -3.40
N ALA A 81 3.18 -5.60 -3.03
CA ALA A 81 3.64 -5.54 -1.64
C ALA A 81 3.38 -4.16 -1.02
N VAL A 82 3.69 -3.09 -1.76
CA VAL A 82 3.38 -1.71 -1.32
C VAL A 82 1.88 -1.50 -1.21
N ALA A 83 1.07 -2.04 -2.14
CA ALA A 83 -0.37 -1.86 -2.10
C ALA A 83 -0.99 -2.48 -0.84
N TYR A 84 -0.58 -3.70 -0.46
CA TYR A 84 -1.01 -4.32 0.79
C TYR A 84 -0.55 -3.52 2.01
N ARG A 85 0.70 -3.06 2.02
CA ARG A 85 1.23 -2.27 3.13
C ARG A 85 0.54 -0.91 3.26
N ALA A 86 0.29 -0.22 2.15
CA ALA A 86 -0.48 1.01 2.13
C ALA A 86 -1.92 0.78 2.60
N ALA A 87 -2.57 -0.30 2.19
CA ALA A 87 -3.91 -0.66 2.65
C ALA A 87 -3.95 -0.92 4.17
N GLN A 88 -2.94 -1.59 4.72
CA GLN A 88 -2.79 -1.77 6.17
C GLN A 88 -2.68 -0.43 6.90
N LEU A 89 -1.86 0.50 6.40
CA LEU A 89 -1.69 1.83 6.97
C LEU A 89 -2.97 2.68 6.87
N VAL A 90 -3.71 2.55 5.78
CA VAL A 90 -5.03 3.19 5.61
C VAL A 90 -6.00 2.68 6.69
N GLU A 91 -6.11 1.36 6.90
CA GLU A 91 -6.95 0.81 7.96
C GLU A 91 -6.52 1.29 9.35
N ALA A 92 -5.20 1.33 9.63
CA ALA A 92 -4.67 1.85 10.89
C ALA A 92 -5.04 3.31 11.13
N SER A 93 -5.05 4.13 10.07
CA SER A 93 -5.42 5.54 10.15
C SER A 93 -6.91 5.77 10.39
N LEU A 94 -7.76 4.86 9.90
CA LEU A 94 -9.22 4.99 9.95
C LEU A 94 -9.84 4.46 11.24
N ALA A 95 -9.32 3.36 11.74
CA ALA A 95 -9.85 2.68 12.92
C ALA A 95 -8.69 2.17 13.78
N PRO A 96 -7.90 3.08 14.38
CA PRO A 96 -6.73 2.72 15.18
C PRO A 96 -7.09 1.76 16.33
N GLU A 97 -8.28 1.91 16.91
CA GLU A 97 -8.80 1.02 17.95
C GLU A 97 -9.02 -0.42 17.48
N ARG A 98 -9.09 -0.66 16.16
CA ARG A 98 -9.31 -1.98 15.56
C ARG A 98 -8.05 -2.71 15.14
N THR A 99 -6.89 -2.07 15.24
CA THR A 99 -5.60 -2.63 14.80
C THR A 99 -5.14 -3.82 15.63
N ASN A 100 -5.59 -3.93 16.88
CA ASN A 100 -5.21 -5.00 17.81
C ASN A 100 -6.15 -6.22 17.80
N TYR A 101 -7.20 -6.24 16.97
CA TYR A 101 -8.10 -7.39 16.89
C TYR A 101 -7.61 -8.43 15.90
N LEU A 102 -7.61 -9.69 16.38
CA LEU A 102 -7.40 -10.85 15.52
C LEU A 102 -8.50 -10.95 14.46
N GLY A 103 -8.13 -11.20 13.22
CA GLY A 103 -9.02 -11.28 12.06
C GLY A 103 -9.47 -9.93 11.50
N SER A 104 -8.87 -8.82 11.96
CA SER A 104 -9.14 -7.49 11.41
C SER A 104 -8.60 -7.34 9.98
N ALA A 105 -9.19 -6.42 9.20
CA ALA A 105 -8.66 -6.08 7.87
C ALA A 105 -7.21 -5.59 7.95
N HIS A 106 -6.86 -4.84 9.01
CA HIS A 106 -5.48 -4.44 9.28
C HIS A 106 -4.55 -5.66 9.38
N GLU A 107 -4.90 -6.66 10.18
CA GLU A 107 -4.09 -7.87 10.32
C GLU A 107 -4.01 -8.65 9.01
N ALA A 108 -5.12 -8.80 8.28
CA ALA A 108 -5.13 -9.49 7.00
C ALA A 108 -4.18 -8.83 5.99
N TYR A 109 -4.22 -7.50 5.86
CA TYR A 109 -3.30 -6.77 4.99
C TYR A 109 -1.86 -6.82 5.49
N ARG A 110 -1.63 -6.83 6.81
CA ARG A 110 -0.29 -7.04 7.38
C ARG A 110 0.30 -8.37 6.93
N THR A 111 -0.45 -9.46 7.10
CA THR A 111 0.00 -10.80 6.72
C THR A 111 0.30 -10.88 5.22
N LEU A 112 -0.59 -10.36 4.37
CA LEU A 112 -0.38 -10.32 2.92
C LEU A 112 0.86 -9.49 2.54
N ALA A 113 1.06 -8.34 3.20
CA ALA A 113 2.24 -7.51 2.99
C ALA A 113 3.52 -8.23 3.42
N ASP A 114 3.54 -8.83 4.61
CA ASP A 114 4.72 -9.52 5.16
C ASP A 114 5.13 -10.71 4.27
N ASP A 115 4.17 -11.49 3.79
CA ASP A 115 4.41 -12.62 2.89
C ASP A 115 4.95 -12.15 1.53
N ALA A 116 4.33 -11.09 0.96
CA ALA A 116 4.77 -10.51 -0.32
C ALA A 116 6.18 -9.90 -0.21
N ILE A 117 6.46 -9.14 0.86
CA ILE A 117 7.78 -8.53 1.11
C ILE A 117 8.85 -9.61 1.26
N ARG A 118 8.55 -10.70 1.98
CA ARG A 118 9.49 -11.81 2.17
C ARG A 118 9.84 -12.48 0.85
N ALA A 119 8.84 -12.80 0.03
CA ALA A 119 9.07 -13.42 -1.27
C ALA A 119 9.83 -12.49 -2.23
N LEU A 120 9.42 -11.22 -2.29
CA LEU A 120 10.04 -10.20 -3.13
C LEU A 120 11.49 -9.94 -2.74
N SER A 121 11.76 -9.67 -1.46
CA SER A 121 13.11 -9.35 -0.98
C SER A 121 14.10 -10.47 -1.27
N ALA A 122 13.71 -11.73 -1.06
CA ALA A 122 14.53 -12.88 -1.43
C ALA A 122 14.87 -12.90 -2.93
N ALA A 123 13.88 -12.65 -3.80
CA ALA A 123 14.08 -12.63 -5.25
C ALA A 123 14.95 -11.45 -5.72
N VAL A 124 14.72 -10.24 -5.20
CA VAL A 124 15.50 -9.04 -5.55
C VAL A 124 16.94 -9.16 -5.08
N ILE A 125 17.18 -9.62 -3.85
CA ILE A 125 18.54 -9.78 -3.29
C ILE A 125 19.33 -10.83 -4.09
N ALA A 126 18.68 -11.91 -4.51
CA ALA A 126 19.33 -12.99 -5.26
C ALA A 126 19.54 -12.67 -6.74
N GLY A 127 18.62 -11.94 -7.37
CA GLY A 127 18.55 -11.81 -8.83
C GLY A 127 18.90 -10.45 -9.41
N CYS A 128 18.75 -9.36 -8.65
CA CYS A 128 19.01 -8.01 -9.16
C CYS A 128 20.45 -7.56 -8.90
N PRO A 129 21.02 -6.63 -9.68
CA PRO A 129 22.31 -6.00 -9.39
C PRO A 129 22.18 -4.97 -8.26
N LEU A 130 23.33 -4.45 -7.79
CA LEU A 130 23.34 -3.29 -6.89
C LEU A 130 23.10 -2.02 -7.72
N ASP A 131 22.31 -1.10 -7.18
CA ASP A 131 22.04 0.18 -7.81
C ASP A 131 23.36 0.99 -7.86
N ALA A 132 23.67 1.57 -9.03
CA ALA A 132 24.97 2.18 -9.32
C ALA A 132 25.28 3.47 -8.51
N GLY A 133 24.50 3.79 -7.48
CA GLY A 133 24.51 5.07 -6.77
C GLY A 133 24.54 4.96 -5.24
N GLY A 134 24.99 3.84 -4.67
CA GLY A 134 25.21 3.73 -3.22
C GLY A 134 26.32 4.67 -2.75
N SER A 135 25.95 5.91 -2.39
CA SER A 135 26.77 6.90 -1.67
C SER A 135 26.13 7.21 -0.33
#